data_AF-A0A662FLW8-F1
#
_entry.id   AF-A0A662FLW8-F1
#
_cell.length_a   1.000
_cell.length_b   1.000
_cell.length_c   1.000
_cell.angle_alpha   90.00
_cell.angle_beta   90.00
_cell.angle_gamma   90.00
#
_symmetry.space_group_name_H-M   'P 1'
#
loop_
_entity.id
_entity.type
_entity.pdbx_description
1 polymer ?
#
loop_
_entity_poly.entity_id
_entity_poly.type
_entity_poly.pdbx_seq_one_letter_code
_entity_poly.pdbx_strand_id
1 'polypeptide(L)'
;ETEKYAHVTFFFNDLVEKPFPLEFRKIIPSPKVATYDLKPEMSAFKIKNAVVDAVKNNKFDVIIMNFANCDMVGHTADFKAAVRACEAVDNCLGQVVNAVLDKQGVVLIIADHGNCEDMTKNWCSSHTLNPVPFILVGKRFRLKRTGTLADVAPTLLQVLGIRKPKEMTGRSLILV
;
A
#
# COMPACT_ATOMS: atom_id res chain seq x y z
N GLU A 1 -1.11 7.42 6.73
CA GLU A 1 -1.60 8.23 7.87
C GLU A 1 -0.93 7.78 9.16
N THR A 2 -1.21 8.40 10.32
CA THR A 2 -0.49 8.14 11.58
C THR A 2 -0.41 6.64 11.92
N GLU A 3 -1.52 5.91 11.83
CA GLU A 3 -1.58 4.47 12.17
C GLU A 3 -0.55 3.62 11.42
N LYS A 4 -0.26 3.96 10.17
CA LYS A 4 0.69 3.20 9.33
C LYS A 4 1.98 3.98 9.03
N TYR A 5 2.29 5.04 9.79
CA TYR A 5 3.50 5.83 9.60
C TYR A 5 4.78 5.00 9.77
N ALA A 6 4.91 4.28 10.88
CA ALA A 6 6.08 3.45 11.15
C ALA A 6 6.28 2.37 10.07
N HIS A 7 5.18 1.86 9.51
CA HIS A 7 5.17 0.80 8.49
C HIS A 7 5.81 1.25 7.18
N VAL A 8 5.57 2.49 6.74
CA VAL A 8 6.16 3.06 5.52
C VAL A 8 7.44 3.85 5.77
N THR A 9 7.99 3.81 6.98
CA THR A 9 9.22 4.51 7.35
C THR A 9 10.16 3.57 8.09
N PHE A 10 10.07 3.51 9.42
CA PHE A 10 10.94 2.71 10.28
C PHE A 10 10.99 1.24 9.87
N PHE A 11 9.84 0.56 9.71
CA PHE A 11 9.83 -0.85 9.32
C PHE A 11 10.24 -1.07 7.86
N PHE A 12 9.80 -0.20 6.93
CA PHE A 12 10.20 -0.29 5.53
C PHE A 12 11.71 -0.10 5.33
N ASN A 13 12.33 0.74 6.16
CA ASN A 13 13.77 1.03 6.17
C ASN A 13 14.55 0.09 7.08
N ASP A 14 14.03 -1.11 7.41
CA ASP A 14 14.72 -2.10 8.25
C ASP A 14 15.15 -1.55 9.62
N LEU A 15 14.19 -0.95 10.33
CA LEU A 15 14.35 -0.35 11.65
C LEU A 15 15.29 0.87 11.68
N VAL A 16 15.57 1.48 10.52
CA VAL A 16 16.34 2.73 10.43
C VAL A 16 15.39 3.93 10.50
N GLU A 17 15.45 4.66 11.62
CA GLU A 17 14.61 5.84 11.83
C GLU A 17 15.02 7.03 10.95
N LYS A 18 16.34 7.27 10.81
CA LYS A 18 16.88 8.38 10.03
C LYS A 18 16.50 8.21 8.54
N PRO A 19 15.88 9.21 7.90
CA PRO A 19 15.61 9.16 6.47
C PRO A 19 16.90 9.00 5.65
N PHE A 20 16.83 8.20 4.59
CA PHE A 20 17.89 8.12 3.58
C PHE A 20 18.04 9.46 2.82
N PRO A 21 19.19 9.72 2.17
CA PRO A 21 19.33 10.87 1.29
C PRO A 21 18.19 10.91 0.26
N LEU A 22 17.58 12.08 0.09
CA LEU A 22 16.44 12.33 -0.81
C LEU A 22 15.15 11.60 -0.43
N GLU A 23 15.09 10.95 0.74
CA GLU A 23 13.85 10.41 1.28
C GLU A 23 13.01 11.55 1.88
N PHE A 24 11.81 11.76 1.33
CA PHE A 24 10.83 12.72 1.86
C PHE A 24 9.64 11.98 2.44
N ARG A 25 9.26 12.35 3.68
CA ARG A 25 8.14 11.74 4.40
C ARG A 25 6.99 12.73 4.53
N LYS A 26 5.77 12.29 4.23
CA LYS A 26 4.53 13.05 4.47
C LYS A 26 3.58 12.24 5.35
N ILE A 27 3.38 12.70 6.58
CA ILE A 27 2.52 12.05 7.56
C ILE A 27 1.17 12.78 7.61
N ILE A 28 0.11 12.06 7.27
CA ILE A 28 -1.25 12.58 7.36
C ILE A 28 -1.86 12.13 8.69
N PRO A 29 -2.40 13.03 9.53
CA PRO A 29 -3.04 12.63 10.76
C PRO A 29 -4.24 11.70 10.52
N SER A 30 -4.27 10.57 11.22
CA SER A 30 -5.48 9.74 11.33
C SER A 30 -6.58 10.49 12.08
N PRO A 31 -7.87 10.22 11.82
CA PRO A 31 -8.95 10.89 12.54
C PRO A 31 -8.93 10.52 14.02
N LYS A 32 -9.29 11.49 14.87
CA LYS A 32 -9.45 11.27 16.31
C LYS A 32 -10.83 10.70 16.58
N VAL A 33 -10.95 9.38 16.52
CA VAL A 33 -12.17 8.61 16.83
C VAL A 33 -11.82 7.49 17.80
N ALA A 34 -12.78 7.00 18.57
CA ALA A 34 -12.54 5.92 19.54
C ALA A 34 -12.16 4.60 18.83
N THR A 35 -12.89 4.27 17.77
CA THR A 35 -12.66 3.14 16.87
C THR A 35 -12.97 3.57 15.44
N TYR A 36 -12.31 2.95 14.45
CA TYR A 36 -12.35 3.44 13.07
C TYR A 36 -13.62 3.06 12.30
N ASP A 37 -14.48 2.19 12.84
CA ASP A 37 -15.83 1.93 12.30
C ASP A 37 -16.71 3.18 12.29
N LEU A 38 -16.47 4.11 13.22
CA LEU A 38 -17.12 5.42 13.28
C LEU A 38 -16.73 6.33 12.10
N LYS A 39 -15.58 6.05 11.46
CA LYS A 39 -15.09 6.80 10.31
C LYS A 39 -14.28 5.91 9.34
N PRO A 40 -14.95 5.03 8.58
CA PRO A 40 -14.27 3.99 7.80
C PRO A 40 -13.37 4.51 6.67
N GLU A 41 -13.66 5.71 6.15
CA GLU A 41 -12.83 6.37 5.14
C GLU A 41 -11.52 6.92 5.70
N MET A 42 -11.41 6.98 7.03
CA MET A 42 -10.26 7.49 7.79
C MET A 42 -9.68 8.78 7.18
N SER A 43 -8.42 8.74 6.75
CA SER A 43 -7.74 9.82 6.04
C SER A 43 -7.36 9.42 4.61
N ALA A 44 -7.98 8.38 4.02
CA ALA A 44 -7.67 7.87 2.68
C ALA A 44 -7.72 8.97 1.60
N PHE A 45 -8.77 9.79 1.60
CA PHE A 45 -8.90 10.89 0.63
C PHE A 45 -7.76 11.92 0.72
N LYS A 46 -7.27 12.19 1.93
CA LYS A 46 -6.13 13.09 2.13
C LYS A 46 -4.83 12.47 1.62
N ILE A 47 -4.65 11.16 1.82
CA ILE A 47 -3.51 10.40 1.30
C ILE A 47 -3.52 10.44 -0.22
N LYS A 48 -4.65 10.10 -0.83
CA LYS A 48 -4.86 10.18 -2.28
C LYS A 48 -4.50 11.55 -2.83
N ASN A 49 -5.03 12.64 -2.23
CA ASN A 49 -4.74 13.99 -2.70
C ASN A 49 -3.23 14.31 -2.63
N ALA A 50 -2.56 13.94 -1.53
CA ALA A 50 -1.14 14.17 -1.38
C ALA A 50 -0.29 13.42 -2.41
N VAL A 51 -0.66 12.17 -2.73
CA VAL A 51 0.04 11.34 -3.71
C VAL A 51 -0.22 11.84 -5.13
N VAL A 52 -1.48 12.12 -5.48
CA VAL A 52 -1.85 12.68 -6.79
C VAL A 52 -1.13 14.00 -7.04
N ASP A 53 -1.03 14.88 -6.04
CA ASP A 53 -0.28 16.13 -6.15
C ASP A 53 1.22 15.87 -6.38
N ALA A 54 1.81 14.93 -5.64
CA ALA A 54 3.22 14.57 -5.81
C ALA A 54 3.53 14.04 -7.22
N VAL A 55 2.66 13.17 -7.74
CA VAL A 55 2.74 12.61 -9.10
C VAL A 55 2.57 13.70 -10.15
N LYS A 56 1.54 14.56 -10.03
CA LYS A 56 1.29 15.64 -11.00
C LYS A 56 2.46 16.61 -11.13
N ASN A 57 3.14 16.88 -10.01
CA ASN A 57 4.29 17.76 -9.92
C ASN A 57 5.64 17.08 -10.24
N ASN A 58 5.65 15.81 -10.67
CA ASN A 58 6.87 15.06 -11.03
C ASN A 58 7.97 15.12 -9.94
N LYS A 59 7.59 15.04 -8.66
CA LYS A 59 8.52 15.28 -7.55
C LYS A 59 9.44 14.11 -7.20
N PHE A 60 9.03 12.89 -7.51
CA PHE A 60 9.67 11.67 -7.01
C PHE A 60 9.70 10.58 -8.08
N ASP A 61 10.80 9.83 -8.13
CA ASP A 61 10.93 8.64 -8.98
C ASP A 61 10.17 7.44 -8.41
N VAL A 62 10.06 7.36 -7.08
CA VAL A 62 9.39 6.28 -6.35
C VAL A 62 8.52 6.87 -5.24
N ILE A 63 7.28 6.39 -5.13
CA ILE A 63 6.37 6.74 -4.05
C ILE A 63 5.92 5.45 -3.37
N ILE A 64 6.17 5.37 -2.06
CA ILE A 64 5.67 4.29 -1.20
C ILE A 64 4.55 4.86 -0.35
N MET A 65 3.37 4.22 -0.40
CA MET A 65 2.18 4.67 0.33
C MET A 65 1.41 3.48 0.92
N ASN A 66 0.65 3.74 1.98
CA ASN A 66 -0.19 2.75 2.64
C ASN A 66 -1.56 3.38 2.95
N PHE A 67 -2.63 2.69 2.53
CA PHE A 67 -3.99 2.92 3.01
C PHE A 67 -4.27 2.01 4.21
N ALA A 68 -4.50 2.60 5.38
CA ALA A 68 -4.64 1.86 6.62
C ALA A 68 -6.04 1.25 6.81
N ASN A 69 -7.01 1.71 6.04
CA ASN A 69 -8.45 1.54 6.27
C ASN A 69 -8.88 0.08 6.46
N CYS A 70 -8.53 -0.78 5.50
CA CYS A 70 -8.99 -2.16 5.50
C CYS A 70 -8.51 -2.94 6.73
N ASP A 71 -7.34 -2.60 7.27
CA ASP A 71 -6.79 -3.23 8.47
C ASP A 71 -7.38 -2.62 9.74
N MET A 72 -7.27 -1.29 9.88
CA MET A 72 -7.69 -0.58 11.08
C MET A 72 -9.20 -0.67 11.33
N VAL A 73 -10.01 -0.67 10.26
CA VAL A 73 -11.46 -0.91 10.35
C VAL A 73 -11.74 -2.41 10.44
N GLY A 74 -10.91 -3.25 9.81
CA GLY A 74 -10.97 -4.70 9.93
C GLY A 74 -10.97 -5.19 11.38
N HIS A 75 -10.09 -4.63 12.20
CA HIS A 75 -10.00 -4.91 13.64
C HIS A 75 -11.27 -4.59 14.45
N THR A 76 -12.20 -3.81 13.92
CA THR A 76 -13.47 -3.51 14.62
C THR A 76 -14.48 -4.64 14.49
N ALA A 77 -14.27 -5.59 13.57
CA ALA A 77 -15.19 -6.65 13.20
C ALA A 77 -16.61 -6.16 12.79
N ASP A 78 -16.76 -4.87 12.44
CA ASP A 78 -17.99 -4.34 11.84
C ASP A 78 -17.93 -4.50 10.32
N PHE A 79 -18.68 -5.49 9.82
CA PHE A 79 -18.76 -5.79 8.39
C PHE A 79 -19.19 -4.59 7.54
N LYS A 80 -20.19 -3.81 7.98
CA LYS A 80 -20.69 -2.67 7.20
C LYS A 80 -19.67 -1.53 7.18
N ALA A 81 -18.94 -1.34 8.28
CA ALA A 81 -17.84 -0.40 8.29
C ALA A 81 -16.69 -0.85 7.37
N ALA A 82 -16.33 -2.14 7.41
CA ALA A 82 -15.26 -2.68 6.58
C ALA A 82 -15.57 -2.59 5.08
N VAL A 83 -16.81 -2.85 4.66
CA VAL A 83 -17.24 -2.63 3.27
C VAL A 83 -17.01 -1.16 2.87
N ARG A 84 -17.45 -0.21 3.69
CA ARG A 84 -17.25 1.23 3.43
C ARG A 84 -15.77 1.62 3.40
N ALA A 85 -14.94 0.99 4.23
CA ALA A 85 -13.49 1.18 4.22
C ALA A 85 -12.87 0.72 2.89
N CYS A 86 -13.24 -0.47 2.42
CA CYS A 86 -12.82 -0.99 1.12
C CYS A 86 -13.26 -0.10 -0.05
N GLU A 87 -14.52 0.35 -0.06
CA GLU A 87 -15.06 1.26 -1.09
C GLU A 87 -14.32 2.61 -1.12
N ALA A 88 -13.99 3.17 0.06
CA ALA A 88 -13.22 4.40 0.15
C ALA A 88 -11.79 4.22 -0.40
N VAL A 89 -11.14 3.09 -0.10
CA VAL A 89 -9.82 2.75 -0.64
C VAL A 89 -9.88 2.55 -2.14
N ASP A 90 -10.85 1.81 -2.66
CA ASP A 90 -11.04 1.58 -4.09
C ASP A 90 -11.19 2.90 -4.88
N ASN A 91 -12.06 3.79 -4.39
CA ASN A 91 -12.25 5.11 -5.00
C ASN A 91 -10.95 5.95 -5.01
N CYS A 92 -10.19 5.90 -3.91
CA CYS A 92 -8.92 6.60 -3.80
C CYS A 92 -7.84 5.99 -4.69
N LEU A 93 -7.75 4.67 -4.72
CA LEU A 93 -6.78 3.91 -5.49
C LEU A 93 -6.96 4.16 -6.99
N GLY A 94 -8.19 4.15 -7.49
CA GLY A 94 -8.47 4.46 -8.90
C GLY A 94 -7.93 5.83 -9.33
N GLN A 95 -8.06 6.85 -8.47
CA GLN A 95 -7.54 8.19 -8.75
C GLN A 95 -6.00 8.25 -8.71
N VAL A 96 -5.36 7.52 -7.78
CA VAL A 96 -3.89 7.42 -7.74
C VAL A 96 -3.37 6.70 -8.98
N VAL A 97 -3.99 5.58 -9.35
CA VAL A 97 -3.63 4.81 -10.54
C VAL A 97 -3.72 5.66 -11.79
N ASN A 98 -4.85 6.35 -12.01
CA ASN A 98 -5.02 7.23 -13.16
C ASN A 98 -3.95 8.32 -13.21
N ALA A 99 -3.66 9.00 -12.09
CA ALA A 99 -2.65 10.04 -12.04
C ALA A 99 -1.24 9.53 -12.40
N VAL A 100 -0.88 8.31 -11.97
CA VAL A 100 0.41 7.69 -12.31
C VAL A 100 0.46 7.28 -13.79
N LEU A 101 -0.63 6.72 -14.32
CA LEU A 101 -0.73 6.33 -15.72
C LEU A 101 -0.69 7.53 -16.68
N ASP A 102 -1.27 8.67 -16.30
CA ASP A 102 -1.17 9.93 -17.04
C ASP A 102 0.28 10.41 -17.19
N LYS A 103 1.17 9.98 -16.27
CA LYS A 103 2.61 10.23 -16.32
C LYS A 103 3.41 9.08 -16.92
N GLN A 104 2.75 8.10 -17.54
CA GLN A 104 3.35 6.88 -18.09
C GLN A 104 4.15 6.06 -17.05
N GLY A 105 3.79 6.22 -15.77
CA GLY A 105 4.39 5.48 -14.66
C GLY A 105 3.83 4.06 -14.52
N VAL A 106 4.30 3.38 -13.48
CA VAL A 106 3.86 2.02 -13.12
C VAL A 106 3.39 2.03 -11.66
N VAL A 107 2.27 1.35 -11.39
CA VAL A 107 1.76 1.16 -10.03
C VAL A 107 1.84 -0.31 -9.65
N LEU A 108 2.41 -0.58 -8.48
CA LEU A 108 2.38 -1.89 -7.84
C LEU A 108 1.36 -1.83 -6.70
N ILE A 109 0.28 -2.60 -6.82
CA ILE A 109 -0.79 -2.70 -5.83
C ILE A 109 -0.63 -4.04 -5.10
N ILE A 110 -0.49 -3.99 -3.78
CA ILE A 110 -0.26 -5.15 -2.92
C ILE A 110 -0.84 -4.88 -1.52
N ALA A 111 -1.03 -5.91 -0.71
CA ALA A 111 -1.22 -5.82 0.74
C ALA A 111 -0.08 -6.53 1.50
N ASP A 112 0.18 -6.12 2.73
CA ASP A 112 1.15 -6.76 3.63
C ASP A 112 0.59 -8.03 4.29
N HIS A 113 -0.73 -8.06 4.55
CA HIS A 113 -1.46 -9.23 5.02
C HIS A 113 -2.98 -9.08 4.76
N GLY A 114 -3.76 -10.11 5.10
CA GLY A 114 -5.23 -10.06 5.12
C GLY A 114 -5.79 -9.61 6.48
N ASN A 115 -7.05 -9.16 6.47
CA ASN A 115 -7.85 -8.83 7.65
C ASN A 115 -9.35 -8.80 7.26
N CYS A 116 -9.78 -7.75 6.54
CA CYS A 116 -11.19 -7.47 6.31
C CYS A 116 -11.94 -8.45 5.39
N GLU A 117 -11.26 -9.38 4.73
CA GLU A 117 -11.87 -10.35 3.84
C GLU A 117 -12.52 -11.55 4.57
N ASP A 118 -12.19 -11.79 5.85
CA ASP A 118 -12.87 -12.78 6.67
C ASP A 118 -13.47 -12.16 7.95
N MET A 119 -14.73 -11.79 7.85
CA MET A 119 -15.55 -11.29 8.97
C MET A 119 -16.68 -12.26 9.35
N THR A 120 -16.55 -13.52 8.96
CA THR A 120 -17.65 -14.50 9.04
C THR A 120 -17.84 -15.10 10.43
N LYS A 121 -16.80 -15.04 11.27
CA LYS A 121 -16.85 -15.48 12.66
C LYS A 121 -17.17 -14.29 13.55
N ASN A 122 -18.16 -14.43 14.43
CA ASN A 122 -18.44 -13.43 15.46
C ASN A 122 -17.12 -13.03 16.15
N TRP A 123 -16.74 -11.76 16.03
CA TRP A 123 -15.51 -11.18 16.58
C TRP A 123 -14.18 -11.67 15.97
N CYS A 124 -14.13 -11.86 14.65
CA CYS A 124 -12.85 -11.99 13.95
C CYS A 124 -12.18 -10.62 13.78
N SER A 125 -11.51 -10.14 14.83
CA SER A 125 -10.74 -8.89 14.83
C SER A 125 -9.25 -9.10 14.53
N SER A 126 -8.84 -10.27 14.03
CA SER A 126 -7.44 -10.63 13.80
C SER A 126 -7.10 -10.70 12.31
N HIS A 127 -5.82 -10.58 11.99
CA HIS A 127 -5.34 -10.83 10.63
C HIS A 127 -5.64 -12.27 10.19
N THR A 128 -5.66 -12.47 8.88
CA THR A 128 -5.84 -13.80 8.27
C THR A 128 -4.51 -14.34 7.72
N LEU A 129 -4.51 -15.60 7.33
CA LEU A 129 -3.42 -16.24 6.59
C LEU A 129 -3.69 -16.29 5.08
N ASN A 130 -4.69 -15.53 4.59
CA ASN A 130 -5.03 -15.53 3.17
C ASN A 130 -3.91 -14.90 2.34
N PRO A 131 -3.70 -15.38 1.10
CA PRO A 131 -2.76 -14.74 0.19
C PRO A 131 -3.23 -13.32 -0.18
N VAL A 132 -2.27 -12.42 -0.37
CA VAL A 132 -2.51 -11.02 -0.74
C VAL A 132 -2.49 -10.82 -2.26
N PRO A 133 -3.24 -9.85 -2.81
CA PRO A 133 -3.17 -9.54 -4.22
C PRO A 133 -1.81 -8.94 -4.58
N PHE A 134 -1.36 -9.17 -5.82
CA PHE A 134 -0.22 -8.48 -6.41
C PHE A 134 -0.59 -8.06 -7.84
N ILE A 135 -0.71 -6.76 -8.08
CA ILE A 135 -1.15 -6.21 -9.37
C ILE A 135 -0.13 -5.18 -9.84
N LEU A 136 0.33 -5.31 -11.08
CA LEU A 136 1.25 -4.36 -11.70
C LEU A 136 0.53 -3.65 -12.86
N VAL A 137 0.29 -2.35 -12.72
CA VAL A 137 -0.50 -1.53 -13.64
C VAL A 137 0.43 -0.57 -14.40
N GLY A 138 0.30 -0.49 -15.72
CA GLY A 138 1.14 0.35 -16.58
C GLY A 138 1.54 -0.39 -17.85
N LYS A 139 2.81 -0.79 -17.95
CA LYS A 139 3.30 -1.59 -19.09
C LYS A 139 2.73 -3.01 -19.07
N ARG A 140 2.77 -3.70 -20.21
CA ARG A 140 2.42 -5.12 -20.31
C ARG A 140 3.54 -5.96 -19.69
N PHE A 141 3.33 -6.41 -18.45
CA PHE A 141 4.20 -7.35 -17.76
C PHE A 141 3.58 -8.74 -17.75
N ARG A 142 4.39 -9.77 -17.96
CA ARG A 142 4.00 -11.15 -17.64
C ARG A 142 4.49 -11.46 -16.24
N LEU A 143 3.61 -11.88 -15.35
CA LEU A 143 3.94 -12.15 -13.96
C LEU A 143 3.97 -13.66 -13.68
N LYS A 144 4.79 -14.07 -12.72
CA LYS A 144 4.67 -15.38 -12.06
C LYS A 144 3.33 -15.48 -11.35
N ARG A 145 2.80 -16.71 -11.24
CA ARG A 145 1.49 -16.95 -10.59
C ARG A 145 1.53 -16.82 -9.07
N THR A 146 2.69 -17.05 -8.46
CA THR A 146 2.89 -17.06 -7.01
C THR A 146 4.21 -16.41 -6.65
N GLY A 147 4.28 -15.88 -5.43
CA GLY A 147 5.44 -15.20 -4.87
C GLY A 147 5.28 -14.98 -3.38
N THR A 148 6.23 -14.26 -2.80
CA THR A 148 6.27 -13.86 -1.39
C THR A 148 6.49 -12.35 -1.27
N LEU A 149 6.31 -11.78 -0.07
CA LEU A 149 6.60 -10.36 0.16
C LEU A 149 8.07 -9.98 -0.14
N ALA A 150 9.00 -10.93 0.01
CA ALA A 150 10.41 -10.72 -0.32
C ALA A 150 10.66 -10.48 -1.82
N ASP A 151 9.70 -10.83 -2.69
CA ASP A 151 9.79 -10.68 -4.15
C ASP A 151 9.37 -9.28 -4.63
N VAL A 152 8.76 -8.47 -3.76
CA VAL A 152 8.20 -7.14 -4.10
C VAL A 152 9.28 -6.14 -4.43
N ALA A 153 10.25 -5.94 -3.54
CA ALA A 153 11.36 -5.00 -3.77
C ALA A 153 12.20 -5.38 -5.01
N PRO A 154 12.61 -6.65 -5.22
CA PRO A 154 13.21 -7.09 -6.47
C PRO A 154 12.39 -6.76 -7.73
N THR A 155 11.06 -6.87 -7.67
CA THR A 155 10.17 -6.54 -8.79
C THR A 155 10.16 -5.04 -9.05
N LEU A 156 10.09 -4.22 -8.00
CA LEU A 156 10.17 -2.76 -8.11
C LEU A 156 11.51 -2.31 -8.73
N LEU A 157 12.63 -2.89 -8.30
CA LEU A 157 13.95 -2.59 -8.88
C LEU A 157 14.00 -2.91 -10.37
N GLN A 158 13.41 -4.03 -10.81
CA GLN A 158 13.33 -4.36 -12.24
C GLN A 158 12.50 -3.34 -13.03
N VAL A 159 11.37 -2.86 -12.48
CA VAL A 159 10.56 -1.80 -13.10
C VAL A 159 11.37 -0.51 -13.27
N LEU A 160 12.19 -0.18 -12.27
CA LEU A 160 13.06 1.00 -12.25
C LEU A 160 14.35 0.84 -13.08
N GLY A 161 14.63 -0.36 -13.61
CA GLY A 161 15.89 -0.64 -14.31
C GLY A 161 17.12 -0.66 -13.39
N ILE A 162 16.93 -0.85 -12.08
CA ILE A 162 17.99 -0.88 -11.08
C ILE A 162 18.45 -2.33 -10.87
N ARG A 163 19.77 -2.55 -10.84
CA ARG A 163 20.34 -3.88 -10.56
C ARG A 163 20.03 -4.30 -9.13
N LYS A 164 19.39 -5.47 -8.99
CA LYS A 164 19.13 -6.09 -7.68
C LYS A 164 20.44 -6.40 -6.94
N PRO A 165 20.61 -5.95 -5.68
CA PRO A 165 21.78 -6.30 -4.86
C PRO A 165 21.75 -7.79 -4.45
N LYS A 166 22.89 -8.32 -4.01
CA LYS A 166 23.04 -9.75 -3.67
C LYS A 166 22.33 -10.12 -2.36
N GLU A 167 22.19 -9.16 -1.46
CA GLU A 167 21.55 -9.28 -0.15
C GLU A 167 20.03 -9.50 -0.27
N MET A 168 19.40 -8.95 -1.32
CA MET A 168 17.99 -9.22 -1.64
C MET A 168 17.86 -10.63 -2.22
N THR A 169 17.50 -11.62 -1.40
CA THR A 169 17.36 -13.02 -1.82
C THR A 169 16.10 -13.33 -2.61
N GLY A 170 15.07 -12.48 -2.49
CA GLY A 170 13.85 -12.53 -3.30
C GLY A 170 14.12 -12.38 -4.80
N ARG A 171 13.14 -12.74 -5.61
CA ARG A 171 13.23 -12.77 -7.07
C ARG A 171 12.09 -11.97 -7.67
N SER A 172 12.37 -11.17 -8.69
CA SER A 172 11.31 -10.45 -9.39
C SER A 172 10.20 -11.40 -9.87
N LEU A 173 8.96 -10.94 -9.74
CA LEU A 173 7.76 -11.61 -10.23
C LEU A 173 7.54 -11.36 -11.72
N ILE A 174 8.23 -10.40 -12.34
CA ILE A 174 8.19 -10.20 -13.78
C ILE A 174 8.99 -11.32 -14.47
N LEU A 175 8.33 -11.99 -15.41
CA LEU A 175 8.96 -12.96 -16.31
C LEU A 175 9.80 -12.22 -17.35
N VAL A 176 11.02 -12.70 -17.53
CA VAL A 176 11.96 -12.25 -18.58
C VAL A 176 11.65 -12.99 -19.87
#